data_AF-A0A345YEN5-F1
#
_entry.id   AF-A0A345YEN5-F1
#
_cell.length_a   1.000
_cell.length_b   1.000
_cell.length_c   1.000
_cell.angle_alpha   90.00
_cell.angle_beta   90.00
_cell.angle_gamma   90.00
#
_symmetry.space_group_name_H-M   'P 1'
#
loop_
_entity.id
_entity.type
_entity.pdbx_description
1 polymer ?
#
loop_
_entity_poly.entity_id
_entity_poly.type
_entity_poly.pdbx_seq_one_letter_code
_entity_poly.pdbx_strand_id
1 'polypeptide(L)'
;MLAVLALNLHGSTRDVSWSYTRNPASQIISETQSNDAYSWDGHVDTTRAYTTNGLNQYTGAGSAAFCYDANGNLTADGSSVYKYDVENRLISKRAQTNTNCSALSYSGTLQAALRYDPTGRVYQVSGGSLGTQRFLYDGNALIGEYNSAGTLRRRYVHGPSMDADDPLIVYEGAG
;
A
#
# COMPACT_ATOMS: atom_id res chain seq x y z
N MET A 1 -18.38 -3.50 20.40
CA MET A 1 -17.52 -3.82 19.24
C MET A 1 -18.41 -4.12 18.05
N LEU A 2 -18.17 -3.56 16.87
CA LEU A 2 -19.06 -3.69 15.72
C LEU A 2 -19.03 -5.14 15.19
N ALA A 3 -20.16 -5.84 15.26
CA ALA A 3 -20.31 -7.22 14.78
C ALA A 3 -20.75 -7.29 13.30
N VAL A 4 -21.45 -6.26 12.84
CA VAL A 4 -21.97 -6.14 11.48
C VAL A 4 -21.78 -4.70 11.01
N LEU A 5 -21.26 -4.54 9.79
CA LEU A 5 -21.31 -3.30 9.03
C LEU A 5 -22.32 -3.49 7.90
N ALA A 6 -23.27 -2.57 7.74
CA ALA A 6 -24.24 -2.62 6.65
C ALA A 6 -24.25 -1.29 5.90
N LEU A 7 -24.19 -1.38 4.57
CA LEU A 7 -24.45 -0.26 3.68
C LEU A 7 -25.83 -0.48 3.06
N ASN A 8 -26.78 0.40 3.39
CA ASN A 8 -28.14 0.39 2.87
C ASN A 8 -28.36 1.68 2.08
N LEU A 9 -28.21 1.59 0.76
CA LEU A 9 -28.35 2.73 -0.15
C LEU A 9 -29.81 2.79 -0.65
N HIS A 10 -30.14 3.82 -1.44
CA HIS A 10 -31.49 3.92 -1.99
C HIS A 10 -31.82 2.71 -2.90
N GLY A 11 -32.70 1.83 -2.41
CA GLY A 11 -33.12 0.59 -3.06
C GLY A 11 -32.25 -0.61 -2.66
N SER A 12 -32.83 -1.82 -2.65
CA SER A 12 -32.17 -3.00 -2.05
C SER A 12 -31.11 -3.69 -2.93
N THR A 13 -31.02 -3.34 -4.21
CA THR A 13 -30.10 -4.00 -5.16
C THR A 13 -28.62 -3.79 -4.81
N ARG A 14 -28.30 -2.72 -4.08
CA ARG A 14 -26.94 -2.34 -3.70
C ARG A 14 -26.65 -2.54 -2.21
N ASP A 15 -27.62 -3.10 -1.48
CA ASP A 15 -27.46 -3.37 -0.06
C ASP A 15 -26.44 -4.47 0.15
N VAL A 16 -25.57 -4.28 1.13
CA VAL A 16 -24.55 -5.26 1.49
C VAL A 16 -24.27 -5.20 2.98
N SER A 17 -24.04 -6.36 3.58
CA SER A 17 -23.62 -6.47 4.98
C SER A 17 -22.39 -7.34 5.10
N TRP A 18 -21.45 -6.90 5.93
CA TRP A 18 -20.27 -7.65 6.36
C TRP A 18 -20.43 -8.06 7.82
N SER A 19 -20.28 -9.34 8.11
CA SER A 19 -20.35 -9.90 9.46
C SER A 19 -18.99 -10.43 9.89
N TYR A 20 -18.60 -10.17 11.13
CA TYR A 20 -17.28 -10.54 11.65
C TYR A 20 -17.39 -11.43 12.88
N THR A 21 -16.65 -12.53 12.90
CA THR A 21 -16.42 -13.29 14.14
C THR A 21 -15.00 -13.08 14.63
N ARG A 22 -14.81 -13.17 15.95
CA ARG A 22 -13.53 -12.86 16.60
C ARG A 22 -13.15 -13.92 17.62
N ASN A 23 -11.84 -14.11 17.81
CA ASN A 23 -11.32 -14.89 18.93
C ASN A 23 -11.35 -14.06 20.24
N PRO A 24 -11.06 -14.67 21.41
CA PRO A 24 -11.03 -13.95 22.69
C PRO A 24 -10.02 -12.78 22.76
N ALA A 25 -9.01 -12.77 21.89
CA ALA A 25 -8.05 -11.67 21.75
C ALA A 25 -8.58 -10.54 20.84
N SER A 26 -9.87 -10.56 20.48
CA SER A 26 -10.52 -9.58 19.60
C SER A 26 -9.98 -9.53 18.16
N GLN A 27 -9.24 -10.55 17.71
CA GLN A 27 -8.79 -10.68 16.33
C GLN A 27 -9.94 -11.23 15.46
N ILE A 28 -10.13 -10.67 14.26
CA ILE A 28 -11.10 -11.21 13.28
C ILE A 28 -10.63 -12.58 12.83
N ILE A 29 -11.49 -13.59 12.94
CA ILE A 29 -11.23 -14.96 12.48
C ILE A 29 -12.12 -15.35 11.30
N SER A 30 -13.19 -14.61 11.04
CA SER A 30 -14.03 -14.76 9.85
C SER A 30 -14.68 -13.43 9.50
N GLU A 31 -14.79 -13.19 8.20
CA GLU A 31 -15.58 -12.14 7.59
C GLU A 31 -16.52 -12.81 6.57
N THR A 32 -17.81 -12.51 6.62
CA THR A 32 -18.78 -12.97 5.62
C THR A 32 -19.53 -11.79 5.04
N GLN A 33 -19.85 -11.86 3.74
CA GLN A 33 -20.59 -10.82 3.02
C GLN A 33 -21.95 -11.36 2.57
N SER A 34 -23.00 -10.53 2.58
CA SER A 34 -24.35 -10.96 2.18
C SER A 34 -24.54 -11.14 0.67
N ASN A 35 -23.63 -10.61 -0.14
CA ASN A 35 -23.56 -10.79 -1.59
C ASN A 35 -22.17 -10.38 -2.12
N ASP A 36 -21.89 -10.72 -3.38
CA ASP A 36 -20.58 -10.48 -4.00
C ASP A 36 -20.50 -9.18 -4.83
N ALA A 37 -21.49 -8.30 -4.77
CA ALA A 37 -21.52 -7.09 -5.62
C ALA A 37 -20.33 -6.14 -5.39
N TYR A 38 -19.64 -6.30 -4.26
CA TYR A 38 -18.45 -5.55 -3.87
C TYR A 38 -17.27 -6.47 -3.48
N SER A 39 -17.39 -7.78 -3.73
CA SER A 39 -16.30 -8.74 -3.52
C SER A 39 -15.19 -8.48 -4.54
N TRP A 40 -13.94 -8.46 -4.09
CA TRP A 40 -12.79 -8.50 -4.99
C TRP A 40 -12.58 -9.95 -5.45
N ASP A 41 -12.76 -10.21 -6.74
CA ASP A 41 -12.74 -11.55 -7.35
C ASP A 41 -11.33 -12.06 -7.71
N GLY A 42 -10.29 -11.27 -7.42
CA GLY A 42 -8.90 -11.65 -7.69
C GLY A 42 -8.26 -12.59 -6.65
N HIS A 43 -8.98 -12.94 -5.58
CA HIS A 43 -8.45 -13.84 -4.56
C HIS A 43 -8.55 -15.31 -5.00
N VAL A 44 -7.49 -16.07 -4.78
CA VAL A 44 -7.47 -17.52 -4.94
C VAL A 44 -7.29 -18.17 -3.58
N ASP A 45 -8.14 -19.14 -3.26
CA ASP A 45 -7.98 -19.94 -2.04
C ASP A 45 -6.66 -20.70 -2.09
N THR A 46 -5.71 -20.26 -1.26
CA THR A 46 -4.37 -20.82 -1.23
C THR A 46 -3.92 -21.07 0.20
N THR A 47 -3.54 -22.32 0.48
CA THR A 47 -2.80 -22.64 1.70
C THR A 47 -1.36 -22.19 1.53
N ARG A 48 -0.97 -21.15 2.26
CA ARG A 48 0.40 -20.59 2.20
C ARG A 48 1.13 -20.83 3.52
N ALA A 49 2.26 -21.52 3.46
CA ALA A 49 3.14 -21.68 4.61
C ALA A 49 3.92 -20.37 4.85
N TYR A 50 4.11 -20.04 6.12
CA TYR A 50 4.91 -18.88 6.56
C TYR A 50 5.99 -19.34 7.52
N THR A 51 7.19 -18.76 7.39
CA THR A 51 8.30 -18.95 8.33
C THR A 51 8.70 -17.61 8.91
N THR A 52 9.18 -17.59 10.15
CA THR A 52 9.65 -16.37 10.83
C THR A 52 11.07 -16.56 11.40
N ASN A 53 11.76 -15.46 11.65
CA ASN A 53 13.00 -15.45 12.42
C ASN A 53 12.76 -15.12 13.90
N GLY A 54 13.82 -15.10 14.71
CA GLY A 54 13.76 -14.76 16.15
C GLY A 54 13.37 -13.31 16.47
N LEU A 55 13.23 -12.44 15.46
CA LEU A 55 12.74 -11.06 15.59
C LEU A 55 11.25 -10.93 15.21
N ASN A 56 10.55 -12.06 15.00
CA ASN A 56 9.18 -12.11 14.51
C ASN A 56 8.98 -11.47 13.12
N GLN A 57 10.00 -11.51 12.27
CA GLN A 57 9.90 -11.11 10.86
C GLN A 57 9.66 -12.35 10.02
N TYR A 58 8.78 -12.26 9.03
CA TYR A 58 8.60 -13.35 8.06
C TYR A 58 9.87 -13.56 7.25
N THR A 59 10.41 -14.76 7.18
CA THR A 59 11.54 -15.11 6.31
C THR A 59 11.09 -15.77 5.01
N GLY A 60 9.84 -16.22 4.96
CA GLY A 60 9.24 -16.78 3.76
C GLY A 60 7.71 -16.83 3.83
N ALA A 61 7.10 -16.79 2.64
CA ALA A 61 5.67 -16.93 2.43
C ALA A 61 5.41 -17.69 1.13
N GLY A 62 5.12 -18.99 1.23
CA GLY A 62 5.14 -19.89 0.07
C GLY A 62 6.55 -19.97 -0.53
N SER A 63 6.70 -19.69 -1.82
CA SER A 63 8.00 -19.66 -2.51
C SER A 63 8.76 -18.33 -2.37
N ALA A 64 8.13 -17.28 -1.83
CA ALA A 64 8.78 -16.00 -1.61
C ALA A 64 9.75 -16.08 -0.42
N ALA A 65 10.93 -15.49 -0.57
CA ALA A 65 11.95 -15.39 0.47
C ALA A 65 12.22 -13.92 0.78
N PHE A 66 12.29 -13.59 2.07
CA PHE A 66 12.34 -12.22 2.55
C PHE A 66 13.68 -11.90 3.23
N CYS A 67 14.22 -10.72 2.94
CA CYS A 67 15.44 -10.20 3.55
C CYS A 67 15.12 -8.92 4.33
N TYR A 68 15.88 -8.65 5.40
CA TYR A 68 15.74 -7.46 6.22
C TYR A 68 17.09 -6.81 6.50
N ASP A 69 17.09 -5.50 6.73
CA ASP A 69 18.24 -4.81 7.33
C ASP A 69 18.19 -4.86 8.86
N ALA A 70 19.20 -4.29 9.51
CA ALA A 70 19.32 -4.26 10.97
C ALA A 70 18.25 -3.39 11.66
N ASN A 71 17.64 -2.44 10.95
CA ASN A 71 16.52 -1.64 11.46
C ASN A 71 15.17 -2.37 11.30
N GLY A 72 15.18 -3.54 10.66
CA GLY A 72 14.00 -4.36 10.43
C GLY A 72 13.21 -3.98 9.19
N ASN A 73 13.77 -3.18 8.28
CA ASN A 73 13.11 -2.89 7.01
C ASN A 73 13.22 -4.07 6.07
N LEU A 74 12.15 -4.35 5.32
CA LEU A 74 12.17 -5.34 4.25
C LEU A 74 13.10 -4.86 3.12
N THR A 75 14.21 -5.57 2.87
CA THR A 75 15.19 -5.24 1.83
C THR A 75 15.04 -6.09 0.58
N ALA A 76 14.36 -7.24 0.65
CA ALA A 76 13.95 -8.03 -0.50
C ALA A 76 12.67 -8.82 -0.22
N ASP A 77 11.81 -8.99 -1.23
CA ASP A 77 10.55 -9.75 -1.12
C ASP A 77 10.49 -11.04 -1.97
N GLY A 78 11.58 -11.41 -2.63
CA GLY A 78 11.64 -12.52 -3.59
C GLY A 78 11.35 -12.12 -5.03
N SER A 79 10.91 -10.88 -5.27
CA SER A 79 10.70 -10.29 -6.60
C SER A 79 11.43 -8.95 -6.77
N SER A 80 11.52 -8.17 -5.70
CA SER A 80 12.02 -6.81 -5.66
C SER A 80 12.97 -6.62 -4.48
N VAL A 81 13.91 -5.69 -4.65
CA VAL A 81 14.79 -5.18 -3.59
C VAL A 81 14.48 -3.73 -3.26
N TYR A 82 14.68 -3.36 -2.00
CA TYR A 82 14.25 -2.09 -1.42
C TYR A 82 15.42 -1.38 -0.74
N LYS A 83 15.57 -0.08 -1.00
CA LYS A 83 16.52 0.78 -0.26
C LYS A 83 15.78 1.83 0.54
N TYR A 84 16.31 2.12 1.72
CA TYR A 84 15.82 3.13 2.63
C TYR A 84 16.87 4.22 2.83
N ASP A 85 16.43 5.42 3.15
CA ASP A 85 17.31 6.49 3.61
C ASP A 85 17.61 6.36 5.11
N VAL A 86 18.39 7.30 5.64
CA VAL A 86 18.81 7.34 7.05
C VAL A 86 17.64 7.60 8.02
N GLU A 87 16.51 8.09 7.52
CA GLU A 87 15.27 8.31 8.28
C GLU A 87 14.31 7.12 8.15
N ASN A 88 14.80 5.99 7.64
CA ASN A 88 14.05 4.74 7.52
C ASN A 88 12.91 4.80 6.48
N ARG A 89 13.00 5.69 5.49
CA ARG A 89 11.99 5.87 4.44
C ARG A 89 12.42 5.20 3.14
N LEU A 90 11.49 4.52 2.46
CA LEU A 90 11.76 3.84 1.20
C LEU A 90 12.14 4.84 0.10
N ILE A 91 13.30 4.70 -0.53
CA ILE A 91 13.77 5.58 -1.62
C ILE A 91 13.88 4.88 -2.97
N SER A 92 13.95 3.55 -3.00
CA SER A 92 14.10 2.78 -4.25
C SER A 92 13.52 1.39 -4.13
N LYS A 93 12.76 0.99 -5.15
CA LYS A 93 12.31 -0.38 -5.43
C LYS A 93 12.82 -0.81 -6.79
N ARG A 94 13.51 -1.95 -6.86
CA ARG A 94 14.10 -2.49 -8.10
C ARG A 94 13.82 -3.97 -8.23
N ALA A 95 13.79 -4.48 -9.46
CA ALA A 95 13.72 -5.91 -9.69
C ALA A 95 14.89 -6.63 -8.98
N GLN A 96 14.59 -7.69 -8.26
CA GLN A 96 15.60 -8.50 -7.57
C GLN A 96 16.37 -9.35 -8.57
N THR A 97 17.69 -9.32 -8.51
CA THR A 97 18.56 -10.08 -9.43
C THR A 97 19.38 -11.17 -8.73
N ASN A 98 19.31 -11.26 -7.41
CA ASN A 98 19.92 -12.33 -6.61
C ASN A 98 19.12 -12.54 -5.31
N THR A 99 19.34 -13.67 -4.64
CA THR A 99 18.63 -14.04 -3.40
C THR A 99 19.51 -13.98 -2.14
N ASN A 100 20.74 -13.46 -2.24
CA ASN A 100 21.67 -13.43 -1.11
C ASN A 100 21.39 -12.21 -0.22
N CYS A 101 20.69 -12.41 0.90
CA CYS A 101 20.35 -11.32 1.83
C CYS A 101 21.57 -10.54 2.35
N SER A 102 22.73 -11.18 2.50
CA SER A 102 23.96 -10.52 2.96
C SER A 102 24.66 -9.72 1.87
N ALA A 103 24.25 -9.85 0.61
CA ALA A 103 24.86 -9.17 -0.55
C ALA A 103 23.83 -8.91 -1.66
N LEU A 104 22.71 -8.28 -1.30
CA LEU A 104 21.66 -7.94 -2.25
C LEU A 104 22.19 -6.99 -3.34
N SER A 105 21.87 -7.32 -4.60
CA SER A 105 22.16 -6.45 -5.74
C SER A 105 20.99 -5.50 -5.97
N TYR A 106 21.31 -4.23 -6.25
CA TYR A 106 20.35 -3.18 -6.59
C TYR A 106 20.53 -2.68 -8.03
N SER A 107 21.08 -3.52 -8.91
CA SER A 107 21.30 -3.19 -10.33
C SER A 107 20.08 -3.49 -11.22
N GLY A 108 19.08 -4.20 -10.70
CA GLY A 108 17.88 -4.52 -11.46
C GLY A 108 17.09 -3.29 -11.90
N THR A 109 16.18 -3.51 -12.84
CA THR A 109 15.33 -2.47 -13.42
C THR A 109 14.64 -1.65 -12.34
N LEU A 110 14.67 -0.32 -12.47
CA LEU A 110 13.99 0.59 -11.56
C LEU A 110 12.48 0.45 -11.70
N GLN A 111 11.83 -0.02 -10.63
CA GLN A 111 10.37 -0.14 -10.57
C GLN A 111 9.76 1.10 -9.90
N ALA A 112 10.41 1.64 -8.88
CA ALA A 112 10.04 2.92 -8.28
C ALA A 112 11.24 3.60 -7.61
N ALA A 113 11.32 4.92 -7.69
CA ALA A 113 12.18 5.77 -6.89
C ALA A 113 11.32 6.87 -6.25
N LEU A 114 11.45 7.01 -4.93
CA LEU A 114 10.66 7.94 -4.13
C LEU A 114 11.55 9.10 -3.67
N ARG A 115 10.98 10.29 -3.63
CA ARG A 115 11.59 11.48 -3.02
C ARG A 115 10.62 12.06 -2.02
N TYR A 116 11.18 12.55 -0.92
CA TYR A 116 10.43 13.13 0.17
C TYR A 116 10.64 14.64 0.21
N ASP A 117 9.64 15.36 0.69
CA ASP A 117 9.80 16.76 1.08
C ASP A 117 10.49 16.88 2.46
N PRO A 118 10.88 18.09 2.88
CA PRO A 118 11.54 18.29 4.17
C PRO A 118 10.69 17.93 5.40
N THR A 119 9.37 17.80 5.25
CA THR A 119 8.47 17.37 6.32
C THR A 119 8.27 15.85 6.35
N GLY A 120 8.88 15.12 5.42
CA GLY A 120 8.89 13.66 5.39
C GLY A 120 7.77 13.02 4.58
N ARG A 121 6.98 13.79 3.83
CA ARG A 121 5.93 13.26 2.95
C ARG A 121 6.49 12.93 1.57
N VAL A 122 5.88 11.97 0.87
CA VAL A 122 6.30 11.61 -0.49
C VAL A 122 6.00 12.75 -1.45
N TYR A 123 7.02 13.46 -1.92
CA TYR A 123 6.87 14.51 -2.92
C TYR A 123 6.81 13.96 -4.34
N GLN A 124 7.53 12.87 -4.63
CA GLN A 124 7.61 12.32 -5.98
C GLN A 124 7.78 10.81 -5.96
N VAL A 125 7.09 10.13 -6.88
CA VAL A 125 7.40 8.75 -7.29
C VAL A 125 7.79 8.77 -8.77
N SER A 126 8.80 8.00 -9.14
CA SER A 126 9.27 7.89 -10.53
C SER A 126 9.70 6.46 -10.85
N GLY A 127 9.74 6.10 -12.14
CA GLY A 127 10.06 4.74 -12.59
C GLY A 127 8.81 3.89 -12.82
N GLY A 128 9.01 2.62 -13.19
CA GLY A 128 7.90 1.72 -13.53
C GLY A 128 7.11 2.17 -14.76
N SER A 129 5.90 1.62 -14.92
CA SER A 129 5.02 1.91 -16.06
C SER A 129 4.32 3.28 -15.96
N LEU A 130 4.17 3.82 -14.74
CA LEU A 130 3.46 5.09 -14.50
C LEU A 130 4.32 6.33 -14.71
N GLY A 131 5.63 6.17 -14.87
CA GLY A 131 6.55 7.29 -15.04
C GLY A 131 6.66 8.17 -13.79
N THR A 132 6.90 9.47 -13.96
CA THR A 132 7.05 10.41 -12.85
C THR A 132 5.72 11.04 -12.45
N GLN A 133 5.41 10.94 -11.17
CA GLN A 133 4.28 11.56 -10.48
C GLN A 133 4.81 12.44 -9.35
N ARG A 134 4.31 13.67 -9.24
CA ARG A 134 4.61 14.62 -8.16
C ARG A 134 3.34 14.90 -7.38
N PHE A 135 3.47 15.03 -6.07
CA PHE A 135 2.37 15.16 -5.13
C PHE A 135 2.38 16.57 -4.52
N LEU A 136 1.22 17.22 -4.51
CA LEU A 136 1.00 18.53 -3.92
C LEU A 136 0.13 18.37 -2.68
N TYR A 137 0.59 18.94 -1.58
CA TYR A 137 -0.07 18.86 -0.28
C TYR A 137 -0.52 20.24 0.21
N ASP A 138 -1.68 20.27 0.88
CA ASP A 138 -2.10 21.37 1.75
C ASP A 138 -2.26 20.83 3.17
N GLY A 139 -1.48 21.34 4.13
CA GLY A 139 -1.32 20.68 5.43
C GLY A 139 -0.93 19.21 5.23
N ASN A 140 -1.63 18.24 5.83
CA ASN A 140 -1.36 16.82 5.61
C ASN A 140 -2.12 16.22 4.42
N ALA A 141 -3.02 16.97 3.77
CA ALA A 141 -3.92 16.48 2.73
C ALA A 141 -3.24 16.46 1.36
N LEU A 142 -3.30 15.34 0.64
CA LEU A 142 -2.86 15.24 -0.75
C LEU A 142 -3.91 15.85 -1.68
N ILE A 143 -3.70 17.09 -2.10
CA ILE A 143 -4.70 17.83 -2.89
C ILE A 143 -4.53 17.68 -4.40
N GLY A 144 -3.36 17.22 -4.87
CA GLY A 144 -3.15 17.06 -6.30
C GLY A 144 -1.94 16.24 -6.70
N GLU A 145 -2.01 15.71 -7.91
CA GLU A 145 -0.94 14.94 -8.55
C GLU A 145 -0.60 15.50 -9.92
N TYR A 146 0.69 15.54 -10.24
CA TYR A 146 1.21 16.11 -11.47
C TYR A 146 2.15 15.13 -12.17
N ASN A 147 2.19 15.15 -13.50
CA ASN A 147 3.22 14.43 -14.26
C ASN A 147 4.59 15.18 -14.22
N SER A 148 5.61 14.62 -14.87
CA SER A 148 6.94 15.26 -14.99
C SER A 148 6.91 16.65 -15.66
N ALA A 149 5.98 16.88 -16.57
CA ALA A 149 5.78 18.14 -17.30
C ALA A 149 5.00 19.20 -16.50
N GLY A 150 4.53 18.87 -15.29
CA GLY A 150 3.71 19.78 -14.48
C GLY A 150 2.24 19.81 -14.91
N THR A 151 1.78 18.86 -15.73
CA THR A 151 0.35 18.71 -16.03
C THR A 151 -0.34 18.04 -14.85
N LEU A 152 -1.42 18.67 -14.38
CA LEU A 152 -2.29 18.10 -13.35
C LEU A 152 -2.95 16.82 -13.87
N ARG A 153 -2.83 15.75 -13.08
CA ARG A 153 -3.36 14.42 -13.35
C ARG A 153 -4.58 14.11 -12.49
N ARG A 154 -4.54 14.47 -11.21
CA ARG A 154 -5.64 14.24 -10.27
C ARG A 154 -5.76 15.38 -9.28
N ARG A 155 -6.98 15.66 -8.84
CA ARG A 155 -7.29 16.58 -7.73
C ARG A 155 -8.18 15.88 -6.72
N TYR A 156 -7.95 16.16 -5.44
CA TYR A 156 -8.70 15.57 -4.35
C TYR A 156 -9.46 16.65 -3.58
N VAL A 157 -10.73 16.40 -3.31
CA VAL A 157 -11.53 17.22 -2.39
C VAL A 157 -11.69 16.44 -1.11
N HIS A 158 -11.27 17.04 0.00
CA HIS A 158 -11.30 16.41 1.31
C HIS A 158 -12.56 16.78 2.09
N GLY A 159 -12.91 15.92 3.05
CA GLY A 159 -13.93 16.22 4.05
C GLY A 159 -13.54 17.37 4.98
N PRO A 160 -14.47 17.83 5.85
CA PRO A 160 -14.24 18.98 6.72
C PRO A 160 -13.29 18.71 7.89
N SER A 161 -12.86 17.45 8.09
CA SER A 161 -11.94 17.08 9.16
C SER A 161 -10.53 17.55 8.83
N MET A 162 -9.99 18.48 9.62
CA MET A 162 -8.64 19.00 9.42
C MET A 162 -7.53 18.01 9.82
N ASP A 163 -7.85 17.03 10.66
CA ASP A 163 -6.89 16.06 11.20
C ASP A 163 -6.82 14.76 10.38
N ALA A 164 -7.74 14.57 9.44
CA ALA A 164 -7.82 13.35 8.64
C ALA A 164 -7.54 13.64 7.16
N ASP A 165 -6.66 12.85 6.57
CA ASP A 165 -6.56 12.75 5.11
C ASP A 165 -7.80 11.97 4.60
N ASP A 166 -8.89 12.70 4.34
CA ASP A 166 -10.21 12.14 4.00
C ASP A 166 -10.63 12.56 2.58
N PRO A 167 -9.99 12.02 1.51
CA PRO A 167 -10.36 12.35 0.14
C PRO A 167 -11.76 11.77 -0.18
N LEU A 168 -12.73 12.67 -0.39
CA LEU A 168 -14.12 12.30 -0.70
C LEU A 168 -14.38 12.23 -2.21
N ILE A 169 -13.71 13.09 -2.99
CA ILE A 169 -13.93 13.21 -4.43
C ILE A 169 -12.57 13.30 -5.13
N VAL A 170 -12.45 12.57 -6.24
CA VAL A 170 -11.31 12.66 -7.15
C VAL A 170 -11.77 13.19 -8.49
N TYR A 171 -11.09 14.22 -9.00
CA TYR A 171 -11.23 14.67 -10.38
C TYR A 171 -10.03 14.20 -11.20
N GLU A 172 -10.29 13.53 -12.32
CA GLU A 172 -9.26 13.13 -13.28
C GLU A 172 -8.92 14.31 -14.21
N GLY A 173 -7.62 14.54 -14.41
CA GLY A 173 -7.11 15.64 -15.22
C GLY A 173 -7.37 17.03 -14.64
N ALA A 174 -7.21 18.04 -15.50
CA ALA A 174 -7.30 19.45 -15.15
C ALA A 174 -8.74 20.01 -15.16
N GLY A 175 -9.72 19.25 -15.67
CA GLY A 175 -11.10 19.68 -15.88
C GLY A 175 -12.08 18.65 -15.36
#